data_AF-A0A968EXS2-F1
#
_entry.id   AF-A0A968EXS2-F1
#
_cell.length_a   1.000
_cell.length_b   1.000
_cell.length_c   1.000
_cell.angle_alpha   90.00
_cell.angle_beta   90.00
_cell.angle_gamma   90.00
#
_symmetry.space_group_name_H-M   'P 1'
#
loop_
_entity.id
_entity.type
_entity.pdbx_description
1 polymer ?
#
loop_
_entity_poly.entity_id
_entity_poly.type
_entity_poly.pdbx_seq_one_letter_code
_entity_poly.pdbx_strand_id
1 'polypeptide(L)'
;MGLVAAHCVESRGRISTIERNGTDVFTQWPLEIDGSAIAGFGARLLYESGAFSPQDAAAAVVESRRRGAANPKVASLPQVTVDDVLGSPFIADPVRSLDRAPNRDGSTAFVVVSEDVVKGLDVEPVWVTGFGAVTGSYWSDADLTSTASLEAARDRAVAMAGWGGAGDADLVEMSAQFSHQHLQYAQAFGRDPLDERLNSSGGWLGGNPLIVTGAARVAEAVHQIRGTASDRQLDGVRRAIAHGVHGLGAQTHSVATLEGGAA
;
A
#
# COMPACT_ATOMS: atom_id res chain seq x y z
N MET A 1 4.46 -1.13 27.16
CA MET A 1 4.82 -0.13 26.14
C MET A 1 5.81 -0.76 25.19
N GLY A 2 5.55 -0.73 23.88
CA GLY A 2 6.43 -1.25 22.84
C GLY A 2 6.66 -0.19 21.76
N LEU A 3 7.90 -0.07 21.30
CA LEU A 3 8.25 0.77 20.15
C LEU A 3 8.22 -0.10 18.89
N VAL A 4 7.43 0.30 17.90
CA VAL A 4 7.47 -0.27 16.56
C VAL A 4 8.18 0.73 15.65
N ALA A 5 9.24 0.30 14.99
CA ALA A 5 9.99 1.12 14.05
C ALA A 5 10.28 0.34 12.77
N ALA A 6 10.15 1.01 11.64
CA ALA A 6 10.51 0.51 10.32
C ALA A 6 11.34 1.57 9.60
N HIS A 7 12.41 1.16 8.93
CA HIS A 7 13.22 2.07 8.11
C HIS A 7 13.73 1.35 6.85
N CYS A 8 14.03 2.13 5.81
CA CYS A 8 14.62 1.64 4.58
C CYS A 8 15.57 2.67 3.96
N VAL A 9 16.58 2.16 3.25
CA VAL A 9 17.53 2.96 2.46
C VAL A 9 17.63 2.33 1.06
N GLU A 10 16.60 2.54 0.27
CA GLU A 10 16.45 2.01 -1.08
C GLU A 10 17.42 2.64 -2.08
N SER A 11 17.85 3.88 -1.83
CA SER A 11 18.78 4.62 -2.69
C SER A 11 20.19 4.00 -2.78
N ARG A 12 20.55 3.15 -1.81
CA ARG A 12 21.89 2.55 -1.69
C ARG A 12 21.98 1.13 -2.25
N GLY A 13 20.86 0.55 -2.68
CA GLY A 13 20.78 -0.81 -3.21
C GLY A 13 20.22 -0.86 -4.64
N ARG A 14 20.48 -1.96 -5.35
CA ARG A 14 19.78 -2.28 -6.60
C ARG A 14 18.64 -3.24 -6.26
N ILE A 15 17.42 -2.71 -6.12
CA ILE A 15 16.24 -3.50 -5.71
C ILE A 15 16.05 -4.72 -6.62
N SER A 16 16.21 -4.58 -7.94
CA SER A 16 16.10 -5.70 -8.87
C SER A 16 17.11 -6.82 -8.59
N THR A 17 18.33 -6.50 -8.17
CA THR A 17 19.31 -7.52 -7.77
C THR A 17 18.86 -8.28 -6.51
N ILE A 18 18.30 -7.56 -5.53
CA ILE A 18 17.79 -8.18 -4.30
C ILE A 18 16.60 -9.09 -4.62
N GLU A 19 15.64 -8.60 -5.42
CA GLU A 19 14.46 -9.37 -5.85
C GLU A 19 14.85 -10.62 -6.65
N ARG A 20 15.77 -10.49 -7.61
CA ARG A 20 16.28 -11.62 -8.41
C ARG A 20 16.90 -12.71 -7.54
N ASN A 21 17.71 -12.34 -6.55
CA ASN A 21 18.30 -13.30 -5.63
C ASN A 21 17.25 -14.02 -4.77
N GLY A 22 16.05 -13.45 -4.61
CA GLY A 22 14.92 -14.08 -3.92
C GLY A 22 14.08 -15.02 -4.80
N THR A 23 14.38 -15.15 -6.09
CA THR A 23 13.60 -16.00 -7.03
C THR A 23 13.96 -17.48 -6.99
N ASP A 24 15.17 -17.83 -6.56
CA ASP A 24 15.59 -19.22 -6.34
C ASP A 24 16.13 -19.37 -4.92
N VAL A 25 15.26 -19.87 -4.03
CA VAL A 25 15.58 -20.08 -2.61
C VAL A 25 16.48 -21.29 -2.36
N PHE A 26 16.67 -22.16 -3.36
CA PHE A 26 17.37 -23.44 -3.20
C PHE A 26 18.80 -23.38 -3.72
N THR A 27 19.01 -22.81 -4.90
CA THR A 27 20.33 -22.78 -5.55
C THR A 27 20.98 -21.40 -5.51
N GLN A 28 20.24 -20.36 -5.12
CA GLN A 28 20.66 -18.95 -5.18
C GLN A 28 21.10 -18.51 -6.59
N TRP A 29 20.72 -19.26 -7.64
CA TRP A 29 20.91 -18.85 -9.02
C TRP A 29 19.74 -17.95 -9.43
N PRO A 30 19.95 -16.64 -9.62
CA PRO A 30 18.83 -15.75 -9.92
C PRO A 30 18.26 -16.08 -11.29
N LEU A 31 16.96 -16.34 -11.39
CA LEU A 31 16.27 -16.65 -12.65
C LEU A 31 16.13 -15.41 -13.58
N GLU A 32 16.86 -14.34 -13.26
CA GLU A 32 16.80 -13.00 -13.87
C GLU A 32 15.41 -12.32 -13.87
N ILE A 33 14.40 -12.96 -13.29
CA ILE A 33 13.07 -12.43 -13.03
C ILE A 33 13.11 -11.54 -11.78
N ASP A 34 12.49 -10.37 -11.84
CA ASP A 34 12.31 -9.47 -10.70
C ASP A 34 10.84 -9.08 -10.53
N GLY A 35 10.54 -8.24 -9.53
CA GLY A 35 9.17 -7.82 -9.24
C GLY A 35 8.50 -7.09 -10.41
N SER A 36 9.27 -6.45 -11.30
CA SER A 36 8.70 -5.76 -12.47
C SER A 36 8.26 -6.76 -13.53
N ALA A 37 9.03 -7.83 -13.76
CA ALA A 37 8.63 -8.91 -14.66
C ALA A 37 7.34 -9.61 -14.19
N ILE A 38 7.26 -9.93 -12.88
CA ILE A 38 6.07 -10.57 -12.30
C ILE A 38 4.85 -9.64 -12.38
N ALA A 39 5.04 -8.35 -12.08
CA ALA A 39 4.03 -7.32 -12.29
C ALA A 39 3.58 -7.22 -13.76
N GLY A 40 4.51 -7.37 -14.71
CA GLY A 40 4.23 -7.43 -16.15
C GLY A 40 3.25 -8.54 -16.50
N PHE A 41 3.47 -9.75 -15.98
CA PHE A 41 2.54 -10.87 -16.19
C PHE A 41 1.15 -10.59 -15.62
N GLY A 42 1.05 -10.11 -14.37
CA GLY A 42 -0.23 -9.76 -13.76
C GLY A 42 -0.98 -8.67 -14.55
N ALA A 43 -0.29 -7.57 -14.89
CA ALA A 43 -0.85 -6.48 -15.67
C ALA A 43 -1.33 -6.94 -17.05
N ARG A 44 -0.54 -7.76 -17.76
CA ARG A 44 -0.91 -8.32 -19.07
C ARG A 44 -2.22 -9.09 -19.00
N LEU A 45 -2.35 -10.02 -18.06
CA LEU A 45 -3.55 -10.84 -17.88
C LEU A 45 -4.80 -10.00 -17.56
N LEU A 46 -4.65 -8.97 -16.72
CA LEU A 46 -5.75 -8.07 -16.38
C LEU A 46 -6.19 -7.18 -17.55
N TYR A 47 -5.23 -6.70 -18.35
CA TYR A 47 -5.55 -5.86 -19.51
C TYR A 47 -6.17 -6.66 -20.64
N GLU A 48 -5.69 -7.88 -20.90
CA GLU A 48 -6.25 -8.75 -21.95
C GLU A 48 -7.64 -9.29 -21.59
N SER A 49 -7.92 -9.53 -20.31
CA SER A 49 -9.27 -9.90 -19.85
C SER A 49 -10.27 -8.74 -19.90
N GLY A 50 -9.80 -7.50 -20.08
CA GLY A 50 -10.62 -6.30 -20.05
C GLY A 50 -11.06 -5.87 -18.65
N ALA A 51 -10.48 -6.47 -17.59
CA ALA A 51 -10.75 -6.09 -16.21
C ALA A 51 -10.31 -4.64 -15.91
N PHE A 52 -9.18 -4.23 -16.50
CA PHE A 52 -8.64 -2.87 -16.41
C PHE A 52 -8.00 -2.46 -17.74
N SER A 53 -7.69 -1.17 -17.88
CA SER A 53 -6.88 -0.64 -18.98
C SER A 53 -5.59 0.03 -18.51
N PRO A 54 -4.57 0.15 -19.38
CA PRO A 54 -3.40 1.01 -19.11
C PRO A 54 -3.78 2.45 -18.78
N GLN A 55 -4.87 2.97 -19.35
CA GLN A 55 -5.39 4.31 -19.09
C GLN A 55 -5.88 4.46 -17.64
N ASP A 56 -6.61 3.47 -17.11
CA ASP A 56 -7.06 3.48 -15.71
C ASP A 56 -5.88 3.44 -14.75
N ALA A 57 -4.88 2.60 -15.07
CA ALA A 57 -3.66 2.47 -14.30
C ALA A 57 -2.86 3.79 -14.29
N ALA A 58 -2.75 4.44 -15.45
CA ALA A 58 -2.13 5.76 -15.55
C ALA A 58 -2.88 6.84 -14.77
N ALA A 59 -4.22 6.84 -14.78
CA ALA A 59 -5.03 7.77 -13.99
C ALA A 59 -4.76 7.62 -12.48
N ALA A 60 -4.62 6.38 -11.99
CA ALA A 60 -4.27 6.11 -10.59
C ALA A 60 -2.88 6.65 -10.20
N VAL A 61 -1.90 6.60 -11.12
CA VAL A 61 -0.58 7.21 -10.91
C VAL A 61 -0.71 8.73 -10.78
N VAL A 62 -1.39 9.39 -11.71
CA VAL A 62 -1.58 10.85 -11.71
C VAL A 62 -2.22 11.31 -10.40
N GLU A 63 -3.27 10.63 -9.96
CA GLU A 63 -3.98 11.00 -8.75
C GLU A 63 -3.13 10.75 -7.49
N SER A 64 -2.38 9.65 -7.45
CA SER A 64 -1.44 9.38 -6.35
C SER A 64 -0.34 10.45 -6.26
N ARG A 65 0.16 10.94 -7.40
CA ARG A 65 1.18 12.02 -7.47
C ARG A 65 0.62 13.35 -7.01
N ARG A 66 -0.65 13.64 -7.36
CA ARG A 66 -1.36 14.84 -6.90
C ARG A 66 -1.53 14.83 -5.38
N ARG A 67 -1.97 13.72 -4.80
CA ARG A 67 -2.09 13.54 -3.33
C ARG A 67 -0.74 13.58 -2.64
N GLY A 68 0.28 12.94 -3.23
CA GLY A 68 1.65 12.97 -2.74
C GLY A 68 2.22 14.39 -2.65
N ALA A 69 1.88 15.29 -3.58
CA ALA A 69 2.30 16.69 -3.55
C ALA A 69 1.74 17.48 -2.35
N ALA A 70 0.55 17.11 -1.85
CA ALA A 70 -0.04 17.70 -0.64
C ALA A 70 0.57 17.13 0.66
N ASN A 71 1.37 16.06 0.57
CA ASN A 71 2.01 15.44 1.71
C ASN A 71 3.47 15.93 1.84
N PRO A 72 3.80 16.75 2.85
CA PRO A 72 5.13 17.34 2.99
C PRO A 72 6.25 16.29 3.16
N LYS A 73 5.91 15.05 3.56
CA LYS A 73 6.85 13.94 3.68
C LYS A 73 7.29 13.38 2.31
N VAL A 74 6.49 13.55 1.26
CA VAL A 74 6.72 12.94 -0.07
C VAL A 74 6.52 13.89 -1.26
N ALA A 75 6.28 15.17 -1.02
CA ALA A 75 5.95 16.19 -2.03
C ALA A 75 7.04 16.50 -3.09
N SER A 76 8.21 15.85 -3.04
CA SER A 76 9.34 16.17 -3.91
C SER A 76 9.23 15.57 -5.33
N LEU A 77 8.15 14.85 -5.64
CA LEU A 77 8.00 14.17 -6.92
C LEU A 77 7.35 15.08 -7.96
N PRO A 78 7.81 15.02 -9.23
CA PRO A 78 7.18 15.77 -10.30
C PRO A 78 5.74 15.31 -10.51
N GLN A 79 4.88 16.26 -10.83
CA GLN A 79 3.54 15.95 -11.33
C GLN A 79 3.65 15.38 -12.74
N VAL A 80 2.72 14.51 -13.10
CA VAL A 80 2.68 13.81 -14.39
C VAL A 80 1.24 13.80 -14.89
N THR A 81 1.07 13.68 -16.21
CA THR A 81 -0.20 13.46 -16.88
C THR A 81 -0.38 11.99 -17.26
N VAL A 82 -1.59 11.60 -17.68
CA VAL A 82 -1.85 10.24 -18.20
C VAL A 82 -0.95 9.95 -19.41
N ASP A 83 -0.79 10.92 -20.31
CA ASP A 83 0.06 10.79 -21.49
C ASP A 83 1.55 10.61 -21.12
N ASP A 84 2.02 11.27 -20.06
CA ASP A 84 3.39 11.06 -19.57
C ASP A 84 3.60 9.61 -19.09
N VAL A 85 2.62 9.06 -18.35
CA VAL A 85 2.69 7.68 -17.85
C VAL A 85 2.67 6.68 -19.02
N LEU A 86 1.72 6.85 -19.94
CA LEU A 86 1.58 6.01 -21.13
C LEU A 86 2.74 6.17 -22.13
N GLY A 87 3.43 7.31 -22.12
CA GLY A 87 4.61 7.58 -22.94
C GLY A 87 5.92 7.08 -22.32
N SER A 88 5.92 6.78 -21.02
CA SER A 88 7.13 6.37 -20.31
C SER A 88 7.65 4.98 -20.76
N PRO A 89 8.97 4.72 -20.71
CA PRO A 89 9.54 3.48 -21.25
C PRO A 89 9.01 2.25 -20.51
N PHE A 90 8.82 1.15 -21.25
CA PHE A 90 8.53 -0.13 -20.63
C PHE A 90 9.71 -0.60 -19.76
N ILE A 91 9.39 -1.09 -18.56
CA ILE A 91 10.34 -1.81 -17.72
C ILE A 91 10.08 -3.32 -17.76
N ALA A 92 8.84 -3.71 -17.99
CA ALA A 92 8.39 -5.07 -18.25
C ALA A 92 7.02 -4.99 -18.91
N ASP A 93 6.96 -5.01 -20.25
CA ASP A 93 5.72 -4.83 -21.02
C ASP A 93 4.56 -5.70 -20.47
N PRO A 94 3.41 -5.10 -20.09
CA PRO A 94 2.95 -3.72 -20.35
C PRO A 94 3.24 -2.68 -19.26
N VAL A 95 3.98 -3.02 -18.21
CA VAL A 95 4.35 -2.11 -17.11
C VAL A 95 5.44 -1.13 -17.55
N ARG A 96 5.18 0.16 -17.39
CA ARG A 96 6.09 1.25 -17.72
C ARG A 96 6.80 1.80 -16.48
N SER A 97 7.83 2.61 -16.69
CA SER A 97 8.65 3.13 -15.60
C SER A 97 7.84 3.98 -14.61
N LEU A 98 6.82 4.71 -15.06
CA LEU A 98 5.97 5.52 -14.18
C LEU A 98 4.83 4.73 -13.52
N ASP A 99 4.54 3.51 -13.99
CA ASP A 99 3.61 2.59 -13.33
C ASP A 99 4.17 2.03 -12.02
N ARG A 100 5.50 2.06 -11.85
CA ARG A 100 6.19 1.60 -10.65
C ARG A 100 6.39 2.76 -9.68
N ALA A 101 6.08 2.52 -8.41
CA ALA A 101 6.41 3.44 -7.32
C ALA A 101 7.93 3.77 -7.31
N PRO A 102 8.33 5.03 -7.10
CA PRO A 102 9.73 5.40 -7.09
C PRO A 102 10.42 4.87 -5.83
N ASN A 103 11.71 4.54 -5.94
CA ASN A 103 12.51 4.14 -4.80
C ASN A 103 12.74 5.34 -3.87
N ARG A 104 12.47 5.17 -2.57
CA ARG A 104 12.57 6.24 -1.58
C ARG A 104 13.11 5.73 -0.26
N ASP A 105 14.00 6.50 0.33
CA ASP A 105 14.48 6.25 1.69
C ASP A 105 13.45 6.80 2.67
N GLY A 106 13.27 6.13 3.81
CA GLY A 106 12.37 6.63 4.83
C GLY A 106 12.34 5.79 6.09
N SER A 107 11.62 6.30 7.07
CA SER A 107 11.39 5.63 8.34
C SER A 107 10.08 6.05 8.97
N THR A 108 9.46 5.13 9.70
CA THR A 108 8.27 5.38 10.50
C THR A 108 8.44 4.70 11.85
N ALA A 109 8.00 5.36 12.91
CA ALA A 109 7.93 4.76 14.23
C ALA A 109 6.64 5.16 14.94
N PHE A 110 6.10 4.26 15.75
CA PHE A 110 4.97 4.52 16.63
C PHE A 110 5.08 3.68 17.91
N VAL A 111 4.40 4.13 18.96
CA VAL A 111 4.39 3.47 20.26
C VAL A 111 3.07 2.75 20.44
N VAL A 112 3.13 1.46 20.78
CA VAL A 112 1.96 0.65 21.14
C VAL A 112 1.96 0.46 22.65
N VAL A 113 0.83 0.73 23.27
CA VAL A 113 0.61 0.59 24.71
C VAL A 113 -0.67 -0.20 24.94
N SER A 114 -0.78 -0.83 26.11
CA SER A 114 -2.06 -1.41 26.52
C SER A 114 -3.03 -0.29 26.91
N GLU A 115 -4.31 -0.63 26.93
CA GLU A 115 -5.37 0.26 27.42
C GLU A 115 -5.06 0.82 28.83
N ASP A 116 -4.60 -0.03 29.75
CA ASP A 116 -4.27 0.41 31.11
C ASP A 116 -3.15 1.45 31.17
N VAL A 117 -2.19 1.35 30.25
CA VAL A 117 -1.07 2.31 30.17
C VAL A 117 -1.54 3.62 29.55
N VAL A 118 -2.37 3.58 28.50
CA VAL A 118 -2.80 4.80 27.80
C VAL A 118 -3.69 5.69 28.66
N LYS A 119 -4.45 5.11 29.60
CA LYS A 119 -5.26 5.86 30.59
C LYS A 119 -4.42 6.81 31.46
N GLY A 120 -3.12 6.53 31.63
CA GLY A 120 -2.18 7.36 32.37
C GLY A 120 -1.40 8.37 31.52
N LEU A 121 -1.65 8.44 30.21
CA LEU A 121 -0.95 9.30 29.27
C LEU A 121 -1.89 10.42 28.78
N ASP A 122 -1.36 11.64 28.66
CA ASP A 122 -2.09 12.78 28.07
C ASP A 122 -1.97 12.75 26.54
N VAL A 123 -2.60 11.74 25.92
CA VAL A 123 -2.61 11.54 24.47
C VAL A 123 -3.99 11.05 24.02
N GLU A 124 -4.46 11.52 22.88
CA GLU A 124 -5.64 10.94 22.22
C GLU A 124 -5.27 9.57 21.62
N PRO A 125 -5.76 8.44 22.15
CA PRO A 125 -5.43 7.12 21.63
C PRO A 125 -6.06 6.88 20.27
N VAL A 126 -5.41 6.05 19.46
CA VAL A 126 -6.01 5.43 18.28
C VAL A 126 -5.92 3.93 18.50
N TRP A 127 -7.05 3.26 18.51
CA TRP A 127 -7.16 1.85 18.84
C TRP A 127 -6.89 1.00 17.62
N VAL A 128 -6.06 -0.02 17.77
CA VAL A 128 -5.98 -1.10 16.78
C VAL A 128 -7.09 -2.09 17.13
N THR A 129 -8.19 -2.06 16.39
CA THR A 129 -9.39 -2.85 16.70
C THR A 129 -9.39 -4.22 16.01
N GLY A 130 -8.55 -4.40 15.00
CA GLY A 130 -8.50 -5.62 14.22
C GLY A 130 -7.20 -5.75 13.44
N PHE A 131 -6.78 -7.00 13.24
CA PHE A 131 -5.59 -7.32 12.46
C PHE A 131 -5.76 -8.65 11.73
N GLY A 132 -5.31 -8.71 10.48
CA GLY A 132 -5.29 -9.92 9.68
C GLY A 132 -4.04 -9.98 8.82
N ALA A 133 -3.34 -11.12 8.85
CA ALA A 133 -2.21 -11.39 7.97
C ALA A 133 -2.42 -12.73 7.25
N VAL A 134 -2.14 -12.75 5.96
CA VAL A 134 -2.27 -13.93 5.09
C VAL A 134 -1.08 -13.97 4.13
N THR A 135 -0.46 -15.14 4.03
CA THR A 135 0.58 -15.44 3.04
C THR A 135 0.01 -16.48 2.08
N GLY A 136 -0.06 -16.12 0.80
CA GLY A 136 -0.50 -16.99 -0.28
C GLY A 136 0.63 -17.81 -0.90
N SER A 137 0.32 -18.42 -2.04
CA SER A 137 1.27 -19.17 -2.86
C SER A 137 2.41 -18.29 -3.35
N TYR A 138 3.56 -18.91 -3.58
CA TYR A 138 4.69 -18.24 -4.23
C TYR A 138 4.31 -17.83 -5.66
N TRP A 139 4.94 -16.78 -6.20
CA TRP A 139 4.51 -16.15 -7.45
C TRP A 139 4.41 -17.10 -8.65
N SER A 140 5.23 -18.17 -8.69
CA SER A 140 5.21 -19.17 -9.76
C SER A 140 3.96 -20.05 -9.76
N ASP A 141 3.32 -20.22 -8.60
CA ASP A 141 2.13 -21.04 -8.41
C ASP A 141 0.87 -20.19 -8.12
N ALA A 142 1.02 -18.87 -8.13
CA ALA A 142 -0.05 -17.93 -7.79
C ALA A 142 -0.82 -17.48 -9.04
N ASP A 143 -2.13 -17.30 -8.90
CA ASP A 143 -2.91 -16.49 -9.83
C ASP A 143 -2.65 -15.01 -9.55
N LEU A 144 -1.82 -14.38 -10.39
CA LEU A 144 -1.40 -12.98 -10.27
C LEU A 144 -2.56 -11.98 -10.52
N THR A 145 -3.71 -12.45 -10.99
CA THR A 145 -4.91 -11.61 -11.14
C THR A 145 -5.76 -11.59 -9.87
N SER A 146 -5.55 -12.55 -8.96
CA SER A 146 -6.35 -12.73 -7.75
C SER A 146 -5.89 -11.84 -6.59
N THR A 147 -6.85 -11.38 -5.80
CA THR A 147 -6.63 -10.67 -4.53
C THR A 147 -7.03 -11.50 -3.31
N ALA A 148 -7.20 -12.81 -3.43
CA ALA A 148 -7.76 -13.66 -2.37
C ALA A 148 -7.00 -13.55 -1.02
N SER A 149 -5.66 -13.42 -1.06
CA SER A 149 -4.87 -13.23 0.16
C SER A 149 -5.13 -11.87 0.83
N LEU A 150 -5.32 -10.81 0.04
CA LEU A 150 -5.72 -9.50 0.52
C LEU A 150 -7.12 -9.54 1.14
N GLU A 151 -8.08 -10.13 0.43
CA GLU A 151 -9.47 -10.23 0.91
C GLU A 151 -9.57 -11.03 2.20
N ALA A 152 -8.85 -12.15 2.30
CA ALA A 152 -8.80 -12.93 3.53
C ALA A 152 -8.15 -12.17 4.70
N ALA A 153 -7.11 -11.37 4.44
CA ALA A 153 -6.48 -10.53 5.47
C ALA A 153 -7.42 -9.40 5.91
N ARG A 154 -8.08 -8.73 4.95
CA ARG A 154 -9.12 -7.72 5.16
C ARG A 154 -10.25 -8.28 6.02
N ASP A 155 -10.80 -9.43 5.64
CA ASP A 155 -11.96 -10.05 6.29
C ASP A 155 -11.66 -10.46 7.74
N ARG A 156 -10.44 -10.96 8.01
CA ARG A 156 -9.98 -11.21 9.38
C ARG A 156 -9.91 -9.93 10.22
N ALA A 157 -9.35 -8.87 9.66
CA ALA A 157 -9.19 -7.60 10.38
C ALA A 157 -10.55 -6.96 10.70
N VAL A 158 -11.45 -6.86 9.70
CA VAL A 158 -12.79 -6.27 9.90
C VAL A 158 -13.66 -7.11 10.84
N ALA A 159 -13.57 -8.45 10.76
CA ALA A 159 -14.29 -9.33 11.68
C ALA A 159 -13.78 -9.19 13.12
N MET A 160 -12.46 -9.09 13.32
CA MET A 160 -11.86 -8.85 14.64
C MET A 160 -12.31 -7.52 15.24
N ALA A 161 -12.49 -6.49 14.40
CA ALA A 161 -12.99 -5.18 14.79
C ALA A 161 -14.51 -5.11 14.99
N GLY A 162 -15.26 -6.17 14.64
CA GLY A 162 -16.72 -6.18 14.70
C GLY A 162 -17.39 -5.27 13.66
N TRP A 163 -16.72 -4.98 12.54
CA TRP A 163 -17.27 -4.17 11.45
C TRP A 163 -18.16 -5.03 10.53
N GLY A 164 -19.12 -4.39 9.85
CA GLY A 164 -19.95 -5.04 8.82
C GLY A 164 -19.18 -5.38 7.55
N GLY A 165 -18.07 -4.69 7.31
CA GLY A 165 -17.13 -4.94 6.20
C GLY A 165 -16.15 -3.79 6.02
N ALA A 166 -15.32 -3.86 4.97
CA ALA A 166 -14.35 -2.79 4.69
C ALA A 166 -15.00 -1.44 4.27
N GLY A 167 -16.28 -1.47 3.87
CA GLY A 167 -17.06 -0.27 3.57
C GLY A 167 -17.31 0.62 4.80
N ASP A 168 -17.17 0.09 6.01
CA ASP A 168 -17.32 0.85 7.26
C ASP A 168 -16.14 1.79 7.55
N ALA A 169 -15.04 1.68 6.78
CA ALA A 169 -13.89 2.56 6.91
C ALA A 169 -14.19 3.96 6.36
N ASP A 170 -13.74 5.02 7.03
CA ASP A 170 -13.76 6.39 6.50
C ASP A 170 -12.53 6.69 5.62
N LEU A 171 -11.47 5.89 5.78
CA LEU A 171 -10.18 6.01 5.11
C LEU A 171 -9.60 4.61 4.86
N VAL A 172 -9.02 4.39 3.66
CA VAL A 172 -8.22 3.20 3.35
C VAL A 172 -6.85 3.65 2.88
N GLU A 173 -5.81 3.22 3.57
CA GLU A 173 -4.41 3.45 3.22
C GLU A 173 -3.78 2.10 2.85
N MET A 174 -3.57 1.87 1.56
CA MET A 174 -3.10 0.60 1.00
C MET A 174 -1.73 0.68 0.33
N SER A 175 -1.07 -0.47 0.25
CA SER A 175 0.25 -0.61 -0.36
C SER A 175 0.12 -1.30 -1.73
N ALA A 176 0.38 -0.58 -2.82
CA ALA A 176 0.37 -1.12 -4.20
C ALA A 176 1.57 -0.60 -5.01
N GLN A 177 2.52 -1.48 -5.34
CA GLN A 177 3.83 -1.07 -5.85
C GLN A 177 3.72 -0.62 -7.31
N PHE A 178 2.78 -1.24 -8.01
CA PHE A 178 2.49 -1.00 -9.41
C PHE A 178 1.06 -0.48 -9.57
N SER A 179 0.86 0.35 -10.59
CA SER A 179 -0.43 0.98 -10.91
C SER A 179 -1.58 -0.01 -11.10
N HIS A 180 -1.38 -1.13 -11.80
CA HIS A 180 -2.42 -2.16 -11.96
C HIS A 180 -2.83 -2.80 -10.61
N GLN A 181 -1.88 -2.97 -9.67
CA GLN A 181 -2.18 -3.48 -8.33
C GLN A 181 -3.01 -2.47 -7.52
N HIS A 182 -2.79 -1.17 -7.73
CA HIS A 182 -3.61 -0.13 -7.08
C HIS A 182 -5.07 -0.29 -7.49
N LEU A 183 -5.34 -0.58 -8.78
CA LEU A 183 -6.71 -0.85 -9.24
C LEU A 183 -7.30 -2.11 -8.61
N GLN A 184 -6.56 -3.23 -8.65
CA GLN A 184 -6.99 -4.50 -8.06
C GLN A 184 -7.31 -4.36 -6.56
N TYR A 185 -6.40 -3.72 -5.80
CA TYR A 185 -6.54 -3.63 -4.36
C TYR A 185 -7.62 -2.62 -3.95
N ALA A 186 -7.82 -1.55 -4.71
CA ALA A 186 -8.96 -0.64 -4.52
C ALA A 186 -10.28 -1.42 -4.61
N GLN A 187 -10.46 -2.22 -5.66
CA GLN A 187 -11.64 -3.08 -5.81
C GLN A 187 -11.76 -4.09 -4.67
N ALA A 188 -10.65 -4.70 -4.24
CA ALA A 188 -10.62 -5.60 -3.09
C ALA A 188 -10.96 -4.90 -1.75
N PHE A 189 -10.92 -3.58 -1.66
CA PHE A 189 -11.45 -2.83 -0.51
C PHE A 189 -12.85 -2.25 -0.76
N GLY A 190 -13.44 -2.51 -1.92
CA GLY A 190 -14.73 -1.95 -2.33
C GLY A 190 -14.66 -0.45 -2.61
N ARG A 191 -13.52 0.04 -3.10
CA ARG A 191 -13.24 1.46 -3.35
C ARG A 191 -13.04 1.75 -4.83
N ASP A 192 -13.44 2.94 -5.23
CA ASP A 192 -13.00 3.51 -6.51
C ASP A 192 -11.47 3.76 -6.43
N PRO A 193 -10.68 3.34 -7.44
CA PRO A 193 -9.23 3.58 -7.44
C PRO A 193 -8.81 5.06 -7.32
N LEU A 194 -9.71 5.97 -7.68
CA LEU A 194 -9.54 7.42 -7.61
C LEU A 194 -10.29 8.06 -6.42
N ASP A 195 -10.87 7.28 -5.51
CA ASP A 195 -11.51 7.78 -4.27
C ASP A 195 -10.51 8.63 -3.46
N GLU A 196 -10.87 9.86 -3.08
CA GLU A 196 -10.04 10.77 -2.27
C GLU A 196 -9.70 10.20 -0.88
N ARG A 197 -10.54 9.28 -0.38
CA ARG A 197 -10.37 8.56 0.89
C ARG A 197 -9.57 7.26 0.75
N LEU A 198 -9.02 7.00 -0.44
CA LEU A 198 -8.08 5.92 -0.69
C LEU A 198 -6.67 6.49 -0.86
N ASN A 199 -5.69 6.12 -0.04
CA ASN A 199 -4.32 6.64 -0.14
C ASN A 199 -4.26 8.20 -0.16
N SER A 200 -4.94 8.86 0.78
CA SER A 200 -4.87 10.32 0.93
C SER A 200 -3.45 10.82 1.21
N SER A 201 -2.57 9.96 1.72
CA SER A 201 -1.12 10.23 1.84
C SER A 201 -0.36 10.31 0.50
N GLY A 202 -1.01 9.97 -0.61
CA GLY A 202 -0.39 9.70 -1.92
C GLY A 202 0.00 8.25 -2.13
N GLY A 203 -0.04 7.41 -1.09
CA GLY A 203 0.31 5.99 -1.20
C GLY A 203 1.70 5.75 -1.80
N TRP A 204 1.92 4.58 -2.38
CA TRP A 204 3.23 4.24 -2.94
C TRP A 204 3.57 4.98 -4.22
N LEU A 205 2.61 5.05 -5.14
CA LEU A 205 2.77 5.73 -6.41
C LEU A 205 3.02 7.23 -6.22
N GLY A 206 2.52 7.83 -5.14
CA GLY A 206 2.79 9.21 -4.73
C GLY A 206 4.14 9.44 -4.05
N GLY A 207 4.91 8.38 -3.76
CA GLY A 207 6.29 8.51 -3.26
C GLY A 207 6.56 8.05 -1.84
N ASN A 208 5.64 7.33 -1.20
CA ASN A 208 5.97 6.71 0.08
C ASN A 208 7.07 5.62 -0.09
N PRO A 209 7.96 5.44 0.90
CA PRO A 209 9.02 4.42 0.88
C PRO A 209 8.49 2.99 0.88
N LEU A 210 9.16 2.05 0.18
CA LEU A 210 8.79 0.63 -0.03
C LEU A 210 8.71 -0.17 1.26
N ILE A 211 9.80 -0.40 1.96
CA ILE A 211 9.77 -1.36 3.08
C ILE A 211 9.01 -0.83 4.30
N VAL A 212 8.81 0.49 4.40
CA VAL A 212 8.19 1.17 5.55
C VAL A 212 6.66 1.31 5.42
N THR A 213 6.11 0.98 4.26
CA THR A 213 4.76 1.37 3.82
C THR A 213 3.65 0.99 4.76
N GLY A 214 3.55 -0.27 5.17
CA GLY A 214 2.48 -0.72 6.06
C GLY A 214 2.45 0.09 7.36
N ALA A 215 3.62 0.34 7.95
CA ALA A 215 3.76 1.20 9.13
C ALA A 215 3.45 2.68 8.81
N ALA A 216 3.83 3.18 7.63
CA ALA A 216 3.49 4.53 7.18
C ALA A 216 1.98 4.71 6.95
N ARG A 217 1.26 3.68 6.47
CA ARG A 217 -0.21 3.68 6.34
C ARG A 217 -0.88 3.75 7.70
N VAL A 218 -0.38 3.01 8.69
CA VAL A 218 -0.81 3.14 10.10
C VAL A 218 -0.58 4.55 10.61
N ALA A 219 0.60 5.13 10.37
CA ALA A 219 0.90 6.49 10.81
C ALA A 219 -0.02 7.54 10.15
N GLU A 220 -0.32 7.40 8.86
CA GLU A 220 -1.28 8.28 8.19
C GLU A 220 -2.68 8.13 8.77
N ALA A 221 -3.17 6.90 8.96
CA ALA A 221 -4.47 6.65 9.58
C ALA A 221 -4.56 7.32 10.96
N VAL A 222 -3.52 7.19 11.78
CA VAL A 222 -3.44 7.86 13.08
C VAL A 222 -3.47 9.39 12.93
N HIS A 223 -2.75 9.95 11.95
CA HIS A 223 -2.77 11.40 11.71
C HIS A 223 -4.16 11.89 11.31
N GLN A 224 -4.84 11.17 10.42
CA GLN A 224 -6.18 11.51 9.93
C GLN A 224 -7.22 11.43 11.05
N ILE A 225 -7.22 10.35 11.83
CA ILE A 225 -8.13 10.15 12.98
C ILE A 225 -7.91 11.24 14.03
N ARG A 226 -6.65 11.62 14.31
CA ARG A 226 -6.32 12.66 15.30
C ARG A 226 -6.54 14.09 14.83
N GLY A 227 -6.88 14.33 13.57
CA GLY A 227 -6.96 15.69 13.04
C GLY A 227 -5.60 16.37 12.84
N THR A 228 -4.52 15.60 12.67
CA THR A 228 -3.13 16.09 12.58
C THR A 228 -2.49 15.89 11.20
N ALA A 229 -3.30 15.57 10.18
CA ALA A 229 -2.79 15.28 8.84
C ALA A 229 -2.46 16.53 7.99
N SER A 230 -2.36 17.73 8.59
CA SER A 230 -1.98 18.97 7.86
C SER A 230 -2.91 19.24 6.65
N ASP A 231 -2.38 19.71 5.52
CA ASP A 231 -3.17 20.10 4.32
C ASP A 231 -3.94 18.95 3.65
N ARG A 232 -3.65 17.70 4.03
CA ARG A 232 -4.34 16.49 3.55
C ARG A 232 -5.39 15.96 4.53
N GLN A 233 -5.71 16.72 5.58
CA GLN A 233 -6.71 16.33 6.58
C GLN A 233 -8.09 16.18 5.93
N LEU A 234 -8.71 15.01 6.12
CA LEU A 234 -10.06 14.72 5.69
C LEU A 234 -11.06 14.93 6.83
N ASP A 235 -12.26 15.37 6.50
CA ASP A 235 -13.33 15.57 7.47
C ASP A 235 -13.92 14.23 7.93
N GLY A 236 -14.14 14.11 9.23
CA GLY A 236 -14.93 13.03 9.83
C GLY A 236 -14.29 11.65 9.86
N VAL A 237 -12.97 11.52 9.63
CA VAL A 237 -12.28 10.22 9.70
C VAL A 237 -12.25 9.72 11.15
N ARG A 238 -12.96 8.62 11.44
CA ARG A 238 -12.93 7.92 12.73
C ARG A 238 -12.46 6.49 12.60
N ARG A 239 -12.74 5.85 11.46
CA ARG A 239 -12.37 4.47 11.15
C ARG A 239 -11.43 4.44 9.96
N ALA A 240 -10.32 3.73 10.08
CA ALA A 240 -9.35 3.61 9.00
C ALA A 240 -8.86 2.17 8.83
N ILE A 241 -8.53 1.82 7.60
CA ILE A 241 -7.81 0.59 7.26
C ILE A 241 -6.39 0.95 6.83
N ALA A 242 -5.40 0.25 7.37
CA ALA A 242 -4.02 0.31 6.94
C ALA A 242 -3.59 -1.05 6.38
N HIS A 243 -3.09 -1.08 5.14
CA HIS A 243 -2.68 -2.29 4.45
C HIS A 243 -1.19 -2.26 4.09
N GLY A 244 -0.50 -3.35 4.43
CA GLY A 244 0.86 -3.66 4.01
C GLY A 244 0.89 -4.88 3.09
N VAL A 245 1.79 -4.86 2.11
CA VAL A 245 2.04 -5.98 1.19
C VAL A 245 3.54 -6.24 1.10
N HIS A 246 3.95 -7.50 1.02
CA HIS A 246 5.33 -7.88 0.71
C HIS A 246 5.40 -9.23 -0.01
N GLY A 247 6.60 -9.56 -0.47
CA GLY A 247 6.87 -10.79 -1.21
C GLY A 247 6.67 -10.61 -2.72
N LEU A 248 7.35 -11.44 -3.49
CA LEU A 248 7.22 -11.43 -4.96
C LEU A 248 5.80 -11.83 -5.35
N GLY A 249 5.19 -11.09 -6.29
CA GLY A 249 3.80 -11.30 -6.67
C GLY A 249 2.78 -10.97 -5.58
N ALA A 250 3.14 -10.10 -4.62
CA ALA A 250 2.27 -9.73 -3.50
C ALA A 250 1.85 -10.93 -2.63
N GLN A 251 2.80 -11.81 -2.32
CA GLN A 251 2.54 -13.05 -1.60
C GLN A 251 1.87 -12.84 -0.23
N THR A 252 2.31 -11.84 0.53
CA THR A 252 1.83 -11.61 1.90
C THR A 252 1.12 -10.28 2.02
N HIS A 253 -0.09 -10.31 2.55
CA HIS A 253 -0.89 -9.14 2.87
C HIS A 253 -1.13 -9.07 4.39
N SER A 254 -1.02 -7.86 4.94
CA SER A 254 -1.38 -7.56 6.33
C SER A 254 -2.31 -6.35 6.35
N VAL A 255 -3.40 -6.44 7.11
CA VAL A 255 -4.41 -5.40 7.23
C VAL A 255 -4.64 -5.13 8.72
N ALA A 256 -4.65 -3.85 9.10
CA ALA A 256 -5.03 -3.38 10.43
C ALA A 256 -6.22 -2.42 10.31
N THR A 257 -7.19 -2.55 11.21
CA THR A 257 -8.26 -1.56 11.39
C THR A 257 -7.93 -0.65 12.57
N LEU A 258 -8.21 0.63 12.43
CA LEU A 258 -7.94 1.66 13.42
C LEU A 258 -9.18 2.49 13.71
N GLU A 259 -9.44 2.78 14.98
CA GLU A 259 -10.57 3.60 15.42
C GLU A 259 -10.15 4.72 16.39
N GLY A 260 -10.71 5.91 16.21
CA GLY A 260 -10.66 7.00 17.18
C GLY A 260 -11.84 6.95 18.17
N GLY A 261 -11.65 7.50 19.36
CA GLY A 261 -12.67 7.53 20.43
C GLY A 261 -12.41 6.49 21.53
N ALA A 262 -13.42 6.21 22.36
CA ALA A 262 -13.31 5.25 23.46
C ALA A 262 -13.50 3.80 22.96
N ALA A 263 -12.65 2.89 23.44
CA ALA A 263 -12.72 1.44 23.19
C ALA A 263 -14.01 0.81 23.73
#